data_AF-A0AA95L8K2-F1
#
_entry.id   AF-A0AA95L8K2-F1
#
_cell.length_a   1.000
_cell.length_b   1.000
_cell.length_c   1.000
_cell.angle_alpha   90.00
_cell.angle_beta   90.00
_cell.angle_gamma   90.00
#
_symmetry.space_group_name_H-M   'P 1'
#
loop_
_entity.id
_entity.type
_entity.pdbx_description
1 polymer ?
#
loop_
_entity_poly.entity_id
_entity_poly.type
_entity_poly.pdbx_seq_one_letter_code
_entity_poly.pdbx_strand_id
1 'polypeptide(L)' 'MAIADSMKNGMDPEWLALILEAKELGISKETILNFLHKNEVREVVLKHR' A
#
# COMPACT_ATOMS: atom_id res chain seq x y z
N MET A 1 2.89 -14.84 10.32
CA MET A 1 3.75 -13.64 10.19
C MET A 1 3.11 -12.81 9.09
N ALA A 2 2.17 -11.91 9.44
CA ALA A 2 1.23 -11.31 8.48
C ALA A 2 1.91 -10.61 7.28
N ILE A 3 3.12 -10.09 7.50
CA ILE A 3 3.92 -9.43 6.46
C ILE A 3 4.39 -10.43 5.39
N ALA A 4 4.81 -11.64 5.81
CA ALA A 4 5.21 -12.70 4.89
C ALA A 4 4.02 -13.22 4.07
N ASP A 5 2.81 -13.18 4.64
CA ASP A 5 1.58 -13.56 3.95
C ASP A 5 1.14 -12.48 2.93
N SER A 6 1.35 -11.20 3.22
CA SER A 6 1.14 -10.11 2.25
C SER A 6 2.06 -10.21 1.02
N MET A 7 3.35 -10.52 1.21
CA MET A 7 4.28 -10.73 0.10
C MET A 7 3.89 -11.97 -0.75
N LYS A 8 3.39 -13.04 -0.10
CA LYS A 8 2.88 -14.23 -0.81
C LYS A 8 1.62 -13.95 -1.62
N ASN A 9 0.80 -12.98 -1.21
CA ASN A 9 -0.41 -12.59 -1.92
C ASN A 9 -0.15 -11.58 -3.06
N GLY A 10 1.12 -11.38 -3.45
CA GLY A 10 1.49 -10.51 -4.56
C GLY A 10 1.47 -9.02 -4.22
N MET A 11 1.51 -8.65 -2.93
CA MET A 11 1.75 -7.27 -2.56
C MET A 11 3.18 -6.88 -2.94
N ASP A 12 3.30 -5.78 -3.67
CA ASP A 12 4.57 -5.23 -4.08
C ASP A 12 5.45 -4.88 -2.83
N PRO A 13 6.71 -5.35 -2.78
CA PRO A 13 7.58 -5.12 -1.63
C PRO A 13 7.91 -3.65 -1.35
N GLU A 14 7.96 -2.80 -2.38
CA GLU A 14 8.20 -1.37 -2.24
C GLU A 14 7.01 -0.70 -1.57
N TRP A 15 5.79 -1.04 -2.00
CA TRP A 15 4.56 -0.57 -1.34
C TRP A 15 4.49 -1.00 0.12
N LEU A 16 4.90 -2.21 0.45
CA LEU A 16 4.96 -2.69 1.82
C LEU A 16 5.96 -1.88 2.67
N ALA A 17 7.15 -1.59 2.13
CA ALA A 17 8.16 -0.77 2.80
C ALA A 17 7.64 0.64 3.09
N LEU A 18 6.98 1.28 2.12
CA LEU A 18 6.40 2.62 2.27
C LEU A 18 5.33 2.68 3.37
N ILE A 19 4.47 1.65 3.47
CA ILE A 19 3.44 1.58 4.52
C ILE A 19 4.07 1.36 5.91
N LEU A 20 5.17 0.61 6.00
CA LEU A 20 5.90 0.42 7.25
C LEU A 20 6.56 1.72 7.71
N GLU A 21 7.25 2.43 6.81
CA GLU A 21 7.86 3.72 7.10
C GLU A 21 6.82 4.75 7.53
N ALA A 22 5.69 4.84 6.82
CA ALA A 22 4.60 5.75 7.20
C ALA A 22 4.08 5.47 8.62
N LYS A 23 4.01 4.19 9.02
CA LYS A 23 3.64 3.80 10.38
C LYS A 23 4.69 4.23 11.41
N GLU A 24 5.98 4.08 11.12
CA GLU A 24 7.08 4.54 11.99
C GLU A 24 7.08 6.06 12.16
N LEU A 25 6.70 6.80 11.13
CA LEU A 25 6.50 8.24 11.15
C LEU A 25 5.20 8.68 11.86
N GLY A 26 4.39 7.73 12.34
CA GLY A 26 3.13 8.02 13.04
C GLY A 26 1.99 8.48 12.12
N ILE A 27 2.11 8.27 10.82
CA ILE A 27 1.05 8.61 9.86
C ILE A 27 -0.10 7.62 10.04
N SER A 28 -1.31 8.17 10.27
CA SER A 28 -2.48 7.33 10.48
C SER A 28 -2.91 6.64 9.18
N LYS A 29 -3.48 5.43 9.32
CA LYS A 29 -4.10 4.69 8.21
C LYS A 29 -5.15 5.54 7.47
N GLU A 30 -5.94 6.31 8.20
CA GLU A 30 -6.98 7.17 7.62
C GLU A 30 -6.38 8.27 6.75
N THR A 31 -5.27 8.88 7.19
CA THR A 31 -4.52 9.87 6.41
C THR A 31 -4.03 9.29 5.08
N ILE A 32 -3.47 8.07 5.11
CA ILE A 32 -2.98 7.36 3.92
C ILE A 32 -4.15 7.06 2.96
N LEU A 33 -5.25 6.51 3.48
CA LEU A 33 -6.44 6.21 2.66
C LEU A 33 -7.05 7.47 2.05
N ASN A 34 -7.17 8.54 2.82
CA ASN A 34 -7.66 9.83 2.35
C ASN A 34 -6.76 10.43 1.27
N PHE A 35 -5.44 10.30 1.40
CA PHE A 35 -4.50 10.72 0.36
C PHE A 35 -4.69 9.90 -0.92
N LEU A 36 -4.74 8.57 -0.84
CA LEU A 36 -4.92 7.71 -2.00
C LEU A 36 -6.26 7.95 -2.71
N HIS A 37 -7.35 8.17 -1.94
CA HIS A 37 -8.66 8.52 -2.49
C HIS A 37 -8.68 9.89 -3.17
N LYS A 38 -8.06 10.91 -2.56
CA LYS A 38 -8.06 12.28 -3.10
C LYS A 38 -7.24 12.42 -4.38
N ASN A 39 -6.18 11.63 -4.52
CA ASN A 39 -5.25 11.77 -5.64
C ASN A 39 -5.63 10.91 -6.86
N GLU A 40 -6.85 10.36 -6.90
CA GLU A 40 -7.32 9.44 -7.97
C GLU A 40 -6.17 8.57 -8.48
N VAL A 41 -5.59 7.72 -7.62
CA VAL A 41 -4.84 6.57 -8.14
C VAL A 41 -5.91 5.71 -8.83
N ARG A 42 -6.25 6.08 -10.07
CA ARG A 42 -7.07 5.31 -10.98
C ARG A 42 -6.35 4.00 -11.08
N GLU A 43 -6.89 3.03 -10.36
CA GLU A 43 -6.63 1.61 -10.46
C GLU A 43 -5.87 1.33 -11.77
N VAL A 44 -4.54 1.19 -11.67
CA VAL A 44 -3.79 0.63 -12.78
C VAL A 44 -4.18 -0.83 -12.74
N VAL A 45 -5.32 -1.14 -13.36
CA VAL A 45 -5.74 -2.49 -13.65
C VAL A 45 -4.60 -3.04 -14.50
N LEU A 46 -3.70 -3.80 -13.86
CA LEU A 46 -2.73 -4.64 -14.55
C LEU A 46 -3.55 -5.65 -15.34
N LYS A 47 -3.99 -5.25 -16.54
CA LYS A 47 -4.52 -6.16 -17.55
C LYS A 47 -3.36 -7.07 -17.92
N HIS A 48 -3.30 -8.22 -17.27
CA HIS A 48 -2.55 -9.36 -17.75
C HIS A 48 -3.17 -9.69 -19.12
N ARG A 49 -2.41 -9.41 -20.18
CA ARG A 49 -2.71 -9.81 -21.55
C ARG A 49 -1.82 -10.98 -21.92
#